data_AF-A0A7Y3MLM8-F1
#
_entry.id   AF-A0A7Y3MLM8-F1
#
_cell.length_a   1.000
_cell.length_b   1.000
_cell.length_c   1.000
_cell.angle_alpha   90.00
_cell.angle_beta   90.00
_cell.angle_gamma   90.00
#
_symmetry.space_group_name_H-M   'P 1'
#
loop_
_entity.id
_entity.type
_entity.pdbx_description
1 polymer ?
#
loop_
_entity_poly.entity_id
_entity_poly.type
_entity_poly.pdbx_seq_one_letter_code
_entity_poly.pdbx_strand_id
1 'polypeptide(L)' 'MKNILLVVLAISFAVPTQAQNKITLKDIWASGKFSPNYVYGLRSMQDGAHYTKTESGDDDATDIVKYAYA' A
#
# COMPACT_ATOMS: atom_id res chain seq x y z
N MET A 1 -45.18 -0.39 -26.63
CA MET A 1 -44.16 0.61 -26.27
C MET A 1 -43.52 0.37 -24.90
N LYS A 2 -44.29 0.07 -23.83
CA LYS A 2 -43.76 -0.24 -22.48
C LYS A 2 -42.69 -1.36 -22.46
N ASN A 3 -42.89 -2.42 -23.23
CA ASN A 3 -41.99 -3.57 -23.25
C ASN A 3 -40.66 -3.26 -23.97
N ILE A 4 -40.67 -2.37 -24.96
CA ILE A 4 -39.46 -1.90 -25.65
C ILE A 4 -38.63 -1.03 -24.71
N LEU A 5 -39.27 -0.15 -23.94
CA LEU A 5 -38.61 0.69 -22.94
C LEU A 5 -37.87 -0.16 -21.88
N LEU A 6 -38.51 -1.24 -21.41
CA LEU A 6 -37.92 -2.17 -20.45
C LEU A 6 -36.71 -2.93 -21.01
N VAL A 7 -36.75 -3.33 -22.29
CA VAL A 7 -35.63 -4.01 -22.94
C VAL A 7 -34.43 -3.07 -23.10
N VAL A 8 -34.66 -1.81 -23.51
CA VAL A 8 -33.58 -0.81 -23.64
C VAL A 8 -32.94 -0.51 -22.28
N LEU A 9 -33.76 -0.39 -21.23
CA LEU A 9 -33.25 -0.17 -19.87
C LEU A 9 -32.42 -1.36 -19.38
N ALA A 10 -32.86 -2.60 -19.62
CA ALA A 10 -32.11 -3.79 -19.23
C ALA A 10 -30.74 -3.89 -19.92
N ILE A 11 -30.64 -3.48 -21.19
CA ILE A 11 -29.39 -3.48 -21.95
C ILE A 11 -28.39 -2.45 -21.42
N SER A 12 -28.87 -1.30 -20.92
CA SER A 12 -27.98 -0.27 -20.35
C SER A 12 -27.24 -0.72 -19.08
N PHE A 13 -27.80 -1.67 -18.32
CA PHE A 13 -27.14 -2.24 -17.13
C PHE A 13 -26.20 -3.40 -17.45
N ALA A 14 -26.20 -3.91 -18.69
CA ALA A 14 -25.40 -5.07 -19.08
C ALA A 14 -23.97 -4.71 -19.53
N VAL A 15 -23.60 -3.42 -19.55
CA VAL A 15 -22.26 -2.99 -19.94
C VAL A 15 -21.28 -3.24 -18.79
N PRO A 16 -20.22 -4.03 -18.98
CA PRO A 16 -19.22 -4.25 -17.93
C PRO A 16 -18.43 -2.96 -17.69
N THR A 17 -18.65 -2.31 -16.55
CA THR A 17 -17.85 -1.17 -16.10
C THR A 17 -16.59 -1.69 -15.41
N GLN A 18 -15.43 -1.52 -16.04
CA GLN A 18 -14.14 -1.82 -15.43
C GLN A 18 -13.54 -0.52 -14.89
N ALA A 19 -13.45 -0.39 -13.56
CA ALA A 19 -12.86 0.78 -12.91
C ALA A 19 -11.34 0.65 -12.67
N GLN A 20 -10.79 -0.55 -12.87
CA GLN A 20 -9.41 -0.86 -12.52
C GLN A 20 -8.47 -0.46 -13.65
N ASN A 21 -7.42 0.29 -13.31
CA ASN A 21 -6.36 0.61 -14.24
C ASN A 21 -5.49 -0.63 -14.51
N LYS A 22 -5.03 -0.79 -15.75
CA LYS A 22 -4.11 -1.86 -16.14
C LYS A 22 -2.77 -1.70 -15.41
N ILE A 23 -2.35 -2.73 -14.70
CA ILE A 23 -1.03 -2.80 -14.07
C ILE A 23 0.01 -3.27 -15.10
N THR A 24 1.16 -2.60 -15.14
CA THR A 24 2.27 -2.95 -16.03
C THR A 24 3.42 -3.63 -15.27
N LEU A 25 4.32 -4.32 -15.99
CA LEU A 25 5.54 -4.86 -15.38
C LEU A 25 6.42 -3.77 -14.76
N LYS A 26 6.42 -2.57 -15.35
CA LYS A 26 7.13 -1.41 -14.79
C LYS A 26 6.55 -1.01 -13.42
N ASP A 27 5.23 -1.06 -13.28
CA ASP A 27 4.55 -0.74 -12.01
C ASP A 27 4.93 -1.72 -10.88
N ILE A 28 5.15 -2.99 -11.23
CA ILE A 28 5.49 -4.05 -10.27
C ILE A 28 6.99 -4.00 -9.91
N TRP A 29 7.86 -3.88 -10.92
CA TRP A 29 9.28 -4.16 -10.73
C TRP A 29 10.19 -2.93 -10.68
N ALA A 30 9.80 -1.80 -11.28
CA ALA A 30 10.72 -0.70 -11.53
C ALA A 30 10.31 0.64 -10.89
N SER A 31 9.02 0.94 -10.82
CA SER A 31 8.57 2.25 -10.33
C SER A 31 8.36 2.33 -8.83
N GLY A 32 8.28 1.20 -8.13
CA GLY A 32 7.91 1.17 -6.71
C GLY A 32 6.48 1.67 -6.44
N LYS A 33 5.60 1.67 -7.46
CA LYS A 33 4.23 2.20 -7.37
C LYS A 33 3.40 1.56 -6.25
N PHE A 34 3.71 0.32 -5.91
CA PHE A 34 3.04 -0.44 -4.85
C PHE A 34 3.94 -0.72 -3.66
N SER A 35 5.10 -0.05 -3.56
CA SER A 35 5.98 -0.19 -2.40
C SER A 35 5.32 0.45 -1.17
N PRO A 36 5.28 -0.24 -0.02
CA PRO A 36 4.77 0.35 1.20
C PRO A 36 5.69 1.49 1.67
N ASN A 37 5.11 2.51 2.29
CA ASN A 37 5.88 3.47 3.07
C ASN A 37 6.29 2.81 4.39
N TYR A 38 7.56 2.95 4.77
CA TYR A 38 8.08 2.42 6.03
C TYR A 38 9.14 3.36 6.60
N VAL A 39 9.37 3.25 7.91
CA VAL A 39 10.47 3.94 8.58
C VAL A 39 11.70 3.03 8.50
N TYR A 40 12.73 3.48 7.80
CA TYR A 40 13.97 2.73 7.69
C TYR A 40 14.60 2.47 9.06
N GLY A 41 15.12 1.26 9.26
CA GLY A 41 15.79 0.87 10.51
C GLY A 41 14.86 0.62 11.71
N LEU A 42 13.54 0.77 11.58
CA LEU A 42 12.60 0.53 12.66
C LEU A 42 12.19 -0.95 12.75
N ARG A 43 12.25 -1.54 13.94
CA ARG A 43 11.84 -2.94 14.22
C ARG A 43 11.06 -3.03 15.53
N SER A 44 9.86 -3.63 15.50
CA SER A 44 9.12 -3.96 16.72
C SER A 44 9.82 -5.07 17.51
N MET A 45 9.81 -4.96 18.84
CA MET A 45 10.35 -5.98 19.75
C MET A 45 9.30 -7.05 20.07
N GLN A 46 9.75 -8.23 20.51
CA GLN A 46 8.89 -9.37 20.86
C GLN A 46 7.92 -9.08 22.01
N ASP A 47 8.27 -8.13 22.90
CA ASP A 47 7.41 -7.74 24.01
C ASP A 47 6.15 -6.98 23.59
N GLY A 48 6.07 -6.54 22.33
CA GLY A 48 4.96 -5.75 21.79
C GLY A 48 4.84 -4.33 22.36
N ALA A 49 5.71 -3.94 23.29
CA ALA A 49 5.68 -2.65 23.98
C ALA A 49 6.79 -1.71 23.51
N HIS A 50 7.81 -2.23 22.81
CA HIS A 50 8.96 -1.45 22.38
C HIS A 50 9.31 -1.65 20.91
N TYR A 51 10.09 -0.71 20.36
CA TYR A 51 10.75 -0.83 19.08
C TYR A 51 12.21 -0.43 19.17
N THR A 52 13.00 -0.87 18.21
CA THR A 52 14.35 -0.36 17.98
C THR A 52 14.40 0.48 16.71
N LYS A 53 15.34 1.42 16.67
CA LYS A 53 15.63 2.24 15.50
C LYS A 53 17.14 2.37 15.32
N THR A 54 17.60 2.31 14.08
CA THR A 54 18.97 2.63 13.73
C THR A 54 19.18 4.16 13.73
N GLU A 55 20.15 4.62 14.51
CA GLU A 55 20.52 6.04 14.59
C GLU A 55 22.02 6.23 14.33
N SER A 56 22.40 7.41 13.85
CA SER A 56 23.81 7.79 13.72
C SER A 56 24.34 8.14 15.10
N GLY A 57 25.31 7.36 15.56
CA GLY A 57 26.05 7.61 16.79
C GLY A 57 27.23 8.55 16.57
N ASP A 58 28.03 8.73 17.61
CA ASP A 58 29.26 9.51 17.55
C ASP A 58 30.30 8.84 16.63
N ASP A 59 31.18 9.63 16.02
CA ASP A 59 32.29 9.17 15.16
C ASP A 59 31.87 8.20 14.02
N ASP A 60 30.77 8.53 13.32
CA ASP A 60 30.20 7.71 12.22
C ASP A 60 29.74 6.29 12.64
N ALA A 61 29.62 6.04 13.95
CA ALA A 61 29.08 4.78 14.45
C ALA A 61 27.57 4.64 14.13
N THR A 62 27.11 3.40 14.06
CA THR A 62 25.69 3.08 13.88
C THR A 62 25.16 2.44 15.15
N ASP A 63 24.23 3.12 15.82
CA ASP A 63 23.62 2.66 17.06
C ASP A 63 22.23 2.07 16.83
N ILE A 64 21.86 1.09 17.65
CA ILE A 64 20.52 0.52 17.70
C ILE A 64 19.88 0.94 19.03
N VAL A 65 18.99 1.93 18.96
CA VAL A 65 18.38 2.56 20.13
C VAL A 65 16.99 1.97 20.37
N LYS A 66 16.65 1.69 21.64
CA LYS A 66 15.35 1.16 22.06
C LYS A 66 14.42 2.29 22.51
N TYR A 67 13.16 2.23 22.09
CA TYR A 67 12.07 3.14 22.48
C TYR A 67 10.83 2.34 22.89
N ALA A 68 9.99 2.93 23.74
CA ALA A 68 8.65 2.41 24.01
C ALA A 68 7.66 2.97 22.98
N TYR A 69 6.66 2.17 22.61
CA TYR A 69 5.46 2.70 21.97
C TYR A 69 4.71 3.58 23.00
N ALA A 70 4.23 4.76 22.57
CA ALA A 70 3.49 5.70 23.41
C ALA A 70 2.08 5.19 23.75
#